data_AF-A0A7S4JG58-F1
#
_entry.id   AF-A0A7S4JG58-F1
#
_cell.length_a   1.000
_cell.length_b   1.000
_cell.length_c   1.000
_cell.angle_alpha   90.00
_cell.angle_beta   90.00
_cell.angle_gamma   90.00
#
_symmetry.space_group_name_H-M   'P 1'
#
loop_
_entity.id
_entity.type
_entity.pdbx_description
1 polymer ?
#
loop_
_entity_poly.entity_id
_entity_poly.type
_entity_poly.pdbx_seq_one_letter_code
_entity_poly.pdbx_strand_id
1 'polypeptide(L)'
;SIYGDHSDSMLLRGCGLAFISSFSVQEAHDMAVISQVATFRSRIPFLHFMDGFRTSHEVNKIEMVSDEQLRQLMPWDEMDEHRQRAISPLHPSQRGTAQTPDVFMQLVESSNQYYKAVGGIVEKAMEDFKKVTGRE
;
A
#
# COMPACT_ATOMS: atom_id res chain seq x y z
N SER A 1 22.56 3.99 -13.46
CA SER A 1 22.69 2.57 -13.80
C SER A 1 21.33 2.06 -14.27
N ILE A 2 21.26 1.01 -15.09
CA ILE A 2 19.98 0.30 -15.36
C ILE A 2 19.76 -0.88 -14.40
N TYR A 3 20.79 -1.32 -13.69
CA TYR A 3 20.72 -2.41 -12.73
C TYR A 3 20.09 -1.95 -11.41
N GLY A 4 19.42 -2.87 -10.74
CA GLY A 4 18.67 -2.60 -9.51
C GLY A 4 19.56 -2.40 -8.30
N ASP A 5 19.24 -1.35 -7.54
CA ASP A 5 19.63 -1.09 -6.16
C ASP A 5 18.45 -0.35 -5.49
N HIS A 6 18.59 0.10 -4.25
CA HIS A 6 17.51 0.82 -3.55
C HIS A 6 17.65 2.34 -3.63
N SER A 7 18.48 2.88 -4.52
CA SER A 7 18.74 4.32 -4.58
C SER A 7 17.49 5.12 -4.98
N ASP A 8 16.66 4.57 -5.85
CA ASP A 8 15.41 5.17 -6.33
C ASP A 8 14.28 5.10 -5.27
N SER A 9 14.09 3.95 -4.63
CA SER A 9 13.12 3.79 -3.56
C SER A 9 13.49 4.69 -2.38
N MET A 10 14.75 4.70 -1.95
CA MET A 10 15.21 5.52 -0.83
C MET A 10 15.16 7.02 -1.11
N LEU A 11 15.10 7.45 -2.38
CA LEU A 11 14.85 8.85 -2.75
C LEU A 11 13.46 9.31 -2.30
N LEU A 12 12.47 8.41 -2.33
CA LEU A 12 11.06 8.71 -2.02
C LEU A 12 10.70 8.55 -0.53
N ARG A 13 11.65 8.17 0.35
CA ARG A 13 11.37 7.88 1.77
C ARG A 13 10.77 9.06 2.55
N GLY A 14 10.99 10.29 2.08
CA GLY A 14 10.43 11.51 2.67
C GLY A 14 9.04 11.89 2.17
N CYS A 15 8.46 11.14 1.24
CA CYS A 15 7.20 11.49 0.57
C CYS A 15 5.93 11.08 1.34
N GLY A 16 6.05 10.40 2.48
CA GLY A 16 4.90 9.90 3.24
C GLY A 16 4.27 8.62 2.68
N LEU A 17 5.00 7.87 1.85
CA LEU A 17 4.60 6.54 1.39
C LEU A 17 4.95 5.49 2.46
N ALA A 18 4.12 4.46 2.59
CA ALA A 18 4.51 3.22 3.26
C ALA A 18 5.37 2.38 2.31
N PHE A 19 6.45 1.78 2.80
CA PHE A 19 7.38 1.00 2.00
C PHE A 19 7.24 -0.48 2.34
N ILE A 20 7.09 -1.32 1.32
CA ILE A 20 7.07 -2.77 1.48
C ILE A 20 7.95 -3.41 0.41
N SER A 21 8.97 -4.14 0.86
CA SER A 21 9.95 -4.79 -0.02
C SER A 21 9.64 -6.27 -0.19
N SER A 22 10.04 -6.85 -1.32
CA SER A 22 10.00 -8.28 -1.55
C SER A 22 11.37 -8.81 -1.93
N PHE A 23 11.75 -9.96 -1.36
CA PHE A 23 13.07 -10.56 -1.55
C PHE A 23 13.08 -11.71 -2.57
N SER A 24 11.90 -12.24 -2.93
CA SER A 24 11.76 -13.32 -3.91
C SER A 24 10.62 -13.07 -4.89
N VAL A 25 10.57 -13.86 -5.97
CA VAL A 25 9.46 -13.80 -6.95
C VAL A 25 8.12 -14.16 -6.30
N GLN A 26 8.11 -15.10 -5.33
CA GLN A 26 6.90 -15.45 -4.58
C GLN A 26 6.46 -14.30 -3.67
N GLU A 27 7.40 -13.73 -2.92
CA GLU A 27 7.10 -12.58 -2.06
C GLU A 27 6.68 -11.35 -2.87
N ALA A 28 7.22 -11.16 -4.08
CA ALA A 28 6.81 -10.08 -4.96
C ALA A 28 5.33 -10.22 -5.33
N HIS A 29 4.86 -11.44 -5.59
CA HIS A 29 3.45 -11.71 -5.81
C HIS A 29 2.62 -11.46 -4.54
N ASP A 30 3.05 -12.01 -3.40
CA ASP A 30 2.26 -11.99 -2.16
C ASP A 30 2.21 -10.58 -1.54
N MET A 31 3.33 -9.86 -1.49
CA MET A 31 3.39 -8.49 -0.99
C MET A 31 2.65 -7.49 -1.87
N ALA A 32 2.53 -7.74 -3.18
CA ALA A 32 1.69 -6.91 -4.05
C ALA A 32 0.23 -6.94 -3.56
N VAL A 33 -0.30 -8.13 -3.25
CA VAL A 33 -1.67 -8.29 -2.71
C VAL A 33 -1.79 -7.64 -1.34
N ILE A 34 -0.85 -7.92 -0.43
CA ILE A 34 -0.86 -7.38 0.93
C ILE A 34 -0.80 -5.85 0.92
N SER A 35 0.06 -5.26 0.07
CA SER A 35 0.17 -3.81 -0.08
C SER A 35 -1.14 -3.18 -0.58
N GLN A 36 -1.84 -3.85 -1.50
CA GLN A 36 -3.12 -3.39 -2.03
C GLN A 36 -4.24 -3.45 -0.98
N VAL A 37 -4.27 -4.50 -0.15
CA VAL A 37 -5.21 -4.58 0.98
C VAL A 37 -4.89 -3.52 2.04
N ALA A 38 -3.60 -3.38 2.38
CA ALA A 38 -3.15 -2.45 3.41
C ALA A 38 -3.38 -0.98 3.02
N THR A 39 -3.21 -0.60 1.75
CA THR A 39 -3.44 0.79 1.29
C THR A 39 -4.91 1.19 1.43
N PHE A 40 -5.87 0.30 1.12
CA PHE A 40 -7.29 0.60 1.32
C PHE A 40 -7.66 0.73 2.80
N ARG A 41 -7.19 -0.21 3.63
CA ARG A 41 -7.46 -0.22 5.08
C ARG A 41 -6.83 0.97 5.80
N SER A 42 -5.58 1.32 5.47
CA SER A 42 -4.84 2.40 6.15
C SER A 42 -5.09 3.79 5.58
N ARG A 43 -5.56 3.88 4.32
CA ARG A 43 -5.62 5.11 3.53
C ARG A 43 -4.25 5.77 3.30
N ILE A 44 -3.16 5.07 3.57
CA ILE A 44 -1.78 5.48 3.27
C ILE A 44 -1.36 4.81 1.96
N PRO A 45 -0.83 5.56 0.98
CA PRO A 45 -0.30 4.98 -0.25
C PRO A 45 0.96 4.14 0.02
N PHE A 46 1.06 2.99 -0.66
CA PHE A 46 2.19 2.07 -0.56
C PHE A 46 3.08 2.13 -1.79
N LEU A 47 4.39 2.08 -1.56
CA LEU A 47 5.40 1.72 -2.54
C LEU A 47 5.82 0.27 -2.29
N HIS A 48 5.30 -0.63 -3.12
CA HIS A 48 5.79 -2.00 -3.20
C HIS A 48 6.94 -2.08 -4.20
N PHE A 49 8.07 -2.63 -3.77
CA PHE A 49 9.27 -2.71 -4.61
C PHE A 49 10.04 -4.03 -4.39
N MET A 50 10.86 -4.37 -5.38
CA MET A 50 11.70 -5.57 -5.41
C MET A 50 12.97 -5.26 -6.19
N ASP A 51 14.02 -6.07 -6.04
CA ASP A 51 15.30 -5.78 -6.66
C ASP A 51 15.24 -5.88 -8.20
N GLY A 52 15.65 -4.80 -8.87
CA GLY A 52 15.75 -4.71 -10.32
C GLY A 52 16.73 -5.74 -10.89
N PHE A 53 16.34 -6.44 -11.95
CA PHE A 53 16.98 -7.64 -12.51
C PHE A 53 17.08 -8.85 -11.56
N ARG A 54 17.52 -8.65 -10.32
CA ARG A 54 17.78 -9.76 -9.39
C ARG A 54 16.51 -10.54 -9.04
N THR A 55 15.39 -9.85 -8.84
CA THR A 55 14.08 -10.47 -8.56
C THR A 55 13.12 -10.26 -9.73
N SER A 56 13.06 -9.05 -10.28
CA SER A 56 12.10 -8.70 -11.35
C SER A 56 12.25 -9.52 -12.65
N HIS A 57 13.44 -10.05 -12.93
CA HIS A 57 13.70 -10.87 -14.12
C HIS A 57 14.08 -12.32 -13.76
N GLU A 58 13.96 -12.68 -12.49
CA GLU A 58 14.15 -14.05 -12.04
C GLU A 58 12.91 -14.87 -12.40
N VAL A 59 13.13 -16.05 -13.00
CA VAL A 59 12.04 -16.96 -13.36
C VAL A 59 11.99 -18.07 -12.31
N ASN A 60 10.92 -18.07 -11.51
CA ASN A 60 10.65 -19.11 -10.53
C ASN A 60 9.25 -19.69 -10.75
N LYS A 61 9.08 -20.97 -10.40
CA LYS A 61 7.76 -21.55 -10.25
C LYS A 61 7.18 -21.04 -8.93
N ILE A 62 6.11 -20.26 -9.02
CA ILE A 62 5.41 -19.69 -7.86
C ILE A 62 4.00 -20.24 -7.75
N GLU A 63 3.42 -20.08 -6.56
CA GLU A 63 2.01 -20.32 -6.31
C GLU A 63 1.24 -19.00 -6.41
N MET A 64 0.39 -18.90 -7.43
CA MET A 64 -0.44 -17.72 -7.65
C MET A 64 -1.61 -17.68 -6.66
N VAL A 65 -1.97 -16.48 -6.22
CA VAL A 65 -3.24 -16.29 -5.50
C VAL A 65 -4.37 -16.34 -6.53
N SER A 66 -5.34 -17.21 -6.31
CA SER A 66 -6.50 -17.32 -7.19
C SER A 66 -7.43 -16.10 -7.07
N ASP A 67 -8.23 -15.84 -8.10
CA ASP A 67 -9.23 -14.77 -8.08
C ASP A 67 -10.20 -14.88 -6.89
N GLU A 68 -10.52 -16.11 -6.47
CA GLU A 68 -11.41 -16.33 -5.35
C GLU A 68 -10.76 -15.94 -4.02
N GLN A 69 -9.50 -16.33 -3.83
CA GLN A 69 -8.71 -15.87 -2.68
C GLN A 69 -8.53 -14.35 -2.69
N LEU A 70 -8.31 -13.73 -3.85
CA LEU A 70 -8.26 -12.27 -3.97
C LEU A 70 -9.57 -11.63 -3.53
N ARG A 71 -10.73 -12.12 -3.99
CA ARG A 71 -12.05 -11.59 -3.57
C ARG A 71 -12.27 -11.70 -2.07
N GLN A 72 -11.80 -12.75 -1.43
CA GLN A 72 -11.88 -12.94 0.03
C GLN A 72 -10.99 -11.97 0.80
N LEU A 73 -9.82 -11.62 0.24
CA LEU A 73 -8.87 -10.70 0.87
C LEU A 73 -9.23 -9.22 0.69
N MET A 74 -9.97 -8.87 -0.37
CA MET A 74 -10.25 -7.47 -0.69
C MET A 74 -11.12 -6.78 0.37
N PRO A 75 -10.71 -5.60 0.86
CA PRO A 75 -11.45 -4.82 1.85
C PRO A 75 -12.58 -4.02 1.18
N TRP A 76 -13.70 -4.69 0.87
CA TRP A 76 -14.79 -4.14 0.08
C TRP A 76 -15.40 -2.86 0.67
N ASP A 77 -15.58 -2.81 1.99
CA ASP A 77 -16.13 -1.63 2.68
C ASP A 77 -15.21 -0.42 2.51
N GLU A 78 -13.91 -0.58 2.76
CA GLU A 78 -12.92 0.50 2.63
C GLU A 78 -12.73 0.95 1.17
N MET A 79 -12.89 0.04 0.21
CA MET A 79 -12.95 0.37 -1.22
C MET A 79 -14.18 1.22 -1.55
N ASP A 80 -15.35 0.90 -1.00
CA ASP A 80 -16.56 1.69 -1.17
C ASP A 80 -16.44 3.06 -0.51
N GLU A 81 -15.87 3.14 0.69
CA GLU A 81 -15.57 4.42 1.32
C GLU A 81 -14.57 5.26 0.48
N HIS A 82 -13.59 4.62 -0.16
CA HIS A 82 -12.66 5.30 -1.07
C HIS A 82 -13.42 5.90 -2.26
N ARG A 83 -14.36 5.16 -2.86
CA ARG A 83 -15.23 5.65 -3.94
C ARG A 83 -16.11 6.81 -3.48
N GLN A 84 -16.68 6.73 -2.27
CA GLN A 84 -17.49 7.82 -1.70
C GLN A 84 -16.68 9.12 -1.51
N ARG A 85 -15.36 9.01 -1.30
CA ARG A 85 -14.44 10.16 -1.28
C ARG A 85 -13.98 10.58 -2.68
N ALA A 86 -14.52 10.07 -3.78
CA ALA A 86 -14.18 10.61 -5.10
C ALA A 86 -14.71 12.05 -5.26
N ILE A 87 -14.00 12.86 -6.05
CA ILE A 87 -14.52 14.18 -6.45
C ILE A 87 -15.62 13.92 -7.50
N SER A 88 -16.84 14.36 -7.20
CA SER A 88 -17.99 14.19 -8.09
C SER A 88 -18.86 15.45 -8.06
N PRO A 89 -19.42 15.89 -9.21
CA PRO A 89 -20.41 16.97 -9.23
C PRO A 89 -21.66 16.67 -8.39
N LEU A 90 -21.99 15.39 -8.18
CA LEU A 90 -23.16 14.96 -7.39
C LEU A 90 -22.93 15.07 -5.88
N HIS A 91 -21.67 15.08 -5.43
CA HIS A 91 -21.27 15.26 -4.03
C HIS A 91 -19.92 16.01 -3.98
N PRO A 92 -19.92 17.33 -4.27
CA PRO A 92 -18.69 18.08 -4.49
C PRO A 92 -17.88 18.24 -3.20
N SER A 93 -16.56 18.32 -3.35
CA SER A 93 -15.64 18.61 -2.24
C SER A 93 -14.46 19.46 -2.75
N GLN A 94 -13.86 20.26 -1.88
CA GLN A 94 -12.65 21.04 -2.18
C GLN A 94 -11.44 20.38 -1.52
N ARG A 95 -10.30 20.29 -2.25
CA ARG A 95 -9.04 19.72 -1.79
C ARG A 95 -7.86 20.54 -2.31
N GLY A 96 -6.72 20.47 -1.63
CA GLY A 96 -5.51 21.18 -2.05
C GLY A 96 -5.59 22.70 -1.86
N THR A 97 -6.22 23.16 -0.78
CA THR A 97 -6.32 24.58 -0.45
C THR A 97 -4.96 25.15 -0.03
N ALA A 98 -4.74 26.44 -0.29
CA ALA A 98 -3.63 27.17 0.32
C ALA A 98 -3.98 27.45 1.79
N GLN A 99 -3.05 27.19 2.70
CA GLN A 99 -3.26 27.34 4.15
C GLN A 99 -2.18 28.24 4.74
N THR A 100 -2.57 29.12 5.64
CA THR A 100 -1.66 30.00 6.38
C THR A 100 -1.04 29.28 7.58
N PRO A 101 0.03 29.84 8.18
CA PRO A 101 0.74 29.18 9.29
C PRO A 101 -0.09 28.96 10.56
N ASP A 102 -1.23 29.64 10.69
CA ASP A 102 -2.18 29.51 11.79
C ASP A 102 -2.85 28.13 11.87
N VAL A 103 -3.01 27.44 10.73
CA VAL A 103 -3.67 26.12 10.66
C VAL A 103 -2.84 25.02 9.96
N PHE A 104 -1.81 25.40 9.20
CA PHE A 104 -1.05 24.44 8.37
C PHE A 104 -0.45 23.29 9.20
N MET A 105 0.19 23.58 10.34
CA MET A 105 0.83 22.56 11.17
C MET A 105 -0.19 21.55 11.71
N GLN A 106 -1.34 22.04 12.20
CA GLN A 106 -2.40 21.21 12.75
C GLN A 106 -2.97 20.26 11.69
N LEU A 107 -3.12 20.75 10.45
CA LEU A 107 -3.58 19.93 9.33
C LEU A 107 -2.59 18.82 8.98
N VAL A 108 -1.28 19.11 8.96
CA VAL A 108 -0.25 18.09 8.71
C VAL A 108 -0.26 17.01 9.81
N GLU A 109 -0.25 17.42 11.08
CA GLU A 109 -0.23 16.52 12.23
C GLU A 109 -1.52 15.70 12.40
N SER A 110 -2.64 16.15 11.82
CA SER A 110 -3.91 15.40 11.85
C SER A 110 -3.82 14.03 11.16
N SER A 111 -2.85 13.86 10.25
CA SER A 111 -2.62 12.61 9.53
C SER A 111 -1.90 11.54 10.37
N ASN A 112 -1.29 11.90 11.51
CA ASN A 112 -0.49 11.00 12.33
C ASN A 112 -1.22 9.73 12.78
N GLN A 113 -2.53 9.83 13.03
CA GLN A 113 -3.34 8.67 13.43
C GLN A 113 -3.33 7.56 12.37
N TYR A 114 -3.31 7.93 11.09
CA TYR A 114 -3.27 6.97 9.98
C TYR A 114 -1.91 6.27 9.93
N TYR A 115 -0.82 7.03 10.00
CA TYR A 115 0.54 6.46 10.02
C TYR A 115 0.79 5.54 11.22
N LYS A 116 0.32 5.91 12.42
CA LYS A 116 0.44 5.07 13.62
C LYS A 116 -0.29 3.73 13.49
N ALA A 117 -1.37 3.68 12.70
CA ALA A 117 -2.14 2.47 12.49
C ALA A 117 -1.55 1.54 11.41
N VAL A 118 -0.67 2.04 10.52
CA VAL A 118 -0.15 1.27 9.37
C VAL A 118 0.48 -0.05 9.79
N GLY A 119 1.33 -0.05 10.83
CA GLY A 119 2.02 -1.27 11.28
C GLY A 119 1.04 -2.41 11.59
N GLY A 120 0.08 -2.16 12.47
CA GLY A 120 -0.94 -3.16 12.83
C GLY A 120 -1.87 -3.54 11.67
N ILE A 121 -2.12 -2.63 10.73
CA ILE A 121 -2.90 -2.93 9.52
C ILE A 121 -2.15 -3.88 8.59
N VAL A 122 -0.85 -3.68 8.42
CA VAL A 122 0.00 -4.56 7.59
C VAL A 122 0.12 -5.93 8.24
N GLU A 123 0.36 -6.01 9.55
CA GLU A 123 0.38 -7.28 10.30
C GLU A 123 -0.92 -8.04 10.12
N LYS A 124 -2.07 -7.37 10.30
CA LYS A 124 -3.38 -7.99 10.09
C LYS A 124 -3.60 -8.42 8.63
N ALA A 125 -3.13 -7.65 7.65
CA ALA A 125 -3.23 -8.02 6.24
C ALA A 125 -2.38 -9.26 5.92
N MET A 126 -1.19 -9.40 6.52
CA MET A 126 -0.35 -10.59 6.43
C MET A 126 -1.01 -11.80 7.10
N GLU A 127 -1.62 -11.62 8.27
CA GLU A 127 -2.37 -12.69 8.94
C GLU A 127 -3.58 -13.17 8.12
N ASP A 128 -4.35 -12.24 7.56
CA ASP A 128 -5.50 -12.56 6.70
C ASP A 128 -5.03 -13.28 5.43
N PHE A 129 -3.92 -12.82 4.85
CA PHE A 129 -3.27 -13.48 3.71
C PHE A 129 -2.91 -14.92 4.05
N LYS A 130 -2.23 -15.14 5.19
CA LYS A 130 -1.86 -16.47 5.68
C LYS A 130 -3.04 -17.40 5.88
N LYS A 131 -4.17 -16.90 6.39
CA LYS A 131 -5.38 -17.71 6.57
C LYS A 131 -5.96 -18.20 5.24
N VAL A 132 -5.88 -17.38 4.19
CA VAL A 132 -6.47 -17.66 2.88
C VAL A 132 -5.54 -18.48 1.98
N THR A 133 -4.22 -18.24 2.07
CA THR A 133 -3.23 -18.84 1.17
C THR A 133 -2.37 -19.93 1.84
N GLY A 134 -2.33 -19.95 3.17
CA GLY A 134 -1.46 -20.84 3.95
C GLY A 134 -0.01 -20.38 4.06
N ARG A 135 0.36 -19.22 3.49
CA ARG A 135 1.74 -18.71 3.44
C ARG A 135 1.96 -17.55 4.42
N GLU A 136 3.10 -17.54 5.09
CA GLU A 136 3.52 -16.52 6.08
C GLU A 136 4.66 -15.66 5.54
#